data_AF-A0A1A9BIH7-F1
#
_entry.id   AF-A0A1A9BIH7-F1
#
_cell.length_a   1.000
_cell.length_b   1.000
_cell.length_c   1.000
_cell.angle_alpha   90.00
_cell.angle_beta   90.00
_cell.angle_gamma   90.00
#
_symmetry.space_group_name_H-M   'P 1'
#
loop_
_entity.id
_entity.type
_entity.pdbx_description
1 polymer ?
#
loop_
_entity_poly.entity_id
_entity_poly.type
_entity_poly.pdbx_seq_one_letter_code
_entity_poly.pdbx_strand_id
1 'polypeptide(L)'
;MSDRAFVQRLRTSGGPSHELLVLLDAHRVLTTDQLARATGAPVRTVRHRLDRLRGAGLVDAVRPGREAGSAPRHWWLRIAGARLVAGTAAAPGRQKPSGLHVAHAAAIGEAWLAVRDHGPAAGLALREWWSDRAGWQEWESTRPSWGARLRRLTPDAVLLVDADHAGVVGTAAAFVEIDLATMSQVVLREKVTRYLAYAEDRAWEGRWPHCPPLLLLTTTQARAATFLAAAGRQLAAASRSAGLVYGGQAGRDIADARALVVAACGLVRDPAAAVVDAPVWLLPGEAATRASLPELLAGRIAAQARAQQHHDQAAAQAARRDRVDALHEICDAAADVARLLDDPAAGQLLQHWPPATRHERLDDDADVVDALLAWWADRDDPTLTARARAVLVDRHAAEWTRQAEQLLAAAGHDHPRLRAAAAALQTGRLLADYELDRLRQPPAHTQERVQEAAIEDYRAVRDDHVAAVWDRLGWRARRRTDPAQVGAEHDREHLIICGTCAIAYPRPDPTGPDWYAGEHCPHCHAGTPIPYTDRDRVPTLGQRLSAIRGRLAAGSKATVPPPRPATR
;
A
#
# COMPACT_ATOMS: atom_id res chain seq x y z
N MET A 1 2.90 65.91 -17.48
CA MET A 1 3.83 64.91 -16.91
C MET A 1 4.62 64.30 -18.05
N SER A 2 5.95 64.33 -18.02
CA SER A 2 6.76 63.69 -19.07
C SER A 2 6.56 62.17 -19.05
N ASP A 3 6.55 61.54 -20.23
CA ASP A 3 6.39 60.08 -20.37
C ASP A 3 7.44 59.31 -19.55
N ARG A 4 8.64 59.88 -19.41
CA ARG A 4 9.74 59.33 -18.60
C ARG A 4 9.40 59.25 -17.11
N ALA A 5 8.78 60.27 -16.53
CA ALA A 5 8.39 60.27 -15.12
C ALA A 5 7.23 59.28 -14.85
N PHE A 6 6.36 59.05 -15.83
CA PHE A 6 5.30 58.05 -15.74
C PHE A 6 5.87 56.63 -15.78
N VAL A 7 6.74 56.32 -16.73
CA VAL A 7 7.39 55.00 -16.85
C VAL A 7 8.24 54.71 -15.61
N GLN A 8 8.93 55.70 -15.04
CA GLN A 8 9.72 55.51 -13.82
C GLN A 8 8.84 55.13 -12.63
N ARG A 9 7.67 55.78 -12.44
CA ARG A 9 6.75 55.43 -11.35
C ARG A 9 6.13 54.04 -11.50
N LEU A 10 5.85 53.62 -12.74
CA LEU A 10 5.38 52.25 -13.02
C LEU A 10 6.40 51.21 -12.57
N ARG A 11 7.69 51.46 -12.81
CA ARG A 11 8.78 50.56 -12.42
C ARG A 11 8.99 50.50 -10.91
N THR A 12 8.86 51.63 -10.21
CA THR A 12 9.20 51.71 -8.79
C THR A 12 8.04 51.35 -7.85
N SER A 13 6.80 51.54 -8.30
CA SER A 13 5.63 51.53 -7.40
C SER A 13 4.48 50.67 -7.92
N GLY A 14 4.60 50.10 -9.12
CA GLY A 14 3.56 49.29 -9.75
C GLY A 14 2.24 50.04 -9.90
N GLY A 15 1.14 49.38 -9.51
CA GLY A 15 -0.22 49.93 -9.48
C GLY A 15 -1.10 49.53 -10.67
N PRO A 16 -2.31 50.08 -10.78
CA PRO A 16 -3.35 49.58 -11.69
C PRO A 16 -3.02 49.67 -13.19
N SER A 17 -2.05 50.50 -13.57
CA SER A 17 -1.55 50.54 -14.96
C SER A 17 -0.46 49.49 -15.22
N HIS A 18 0.30 49.10 -14.20
CA HIS A 18 1.26 48.00 -14.29
C HIS A 18 0.53 46.66 -14.37
N GLU A 19 -0.54 46.48 -13.60
CA GLU A 19 -1.41 45.32 -13.65
C GLU A 19 -1.96 45.04 -15.07
N LEU A 20 -2.37 46.07 -15.81
CA LEU A 20 -2.78 45.93 -17.22
C LEU A 20 -1.66 45.40 -18.12
N LEU A 21 -0.40 45.76 -17.85
CA LEU A 21 0.74 45.24 -18.60
C LEU A 21 1.00 43.77 -18.25
N VAL A 22 0.89 43.40 -16.97
CA VAL A 22 1.01 42.01 -16.52
C VAL A 22 -0.05 41.12 -17.17
N LEU A 23 -1.30 41.56 -17.20
CA LEU A 23 -2.40 40.84 -17.87
C LEU A 23 -2.16 40.67 -19.38
N LEU A 24 -1.64 41.70 -20.05
CA LEU A 24 -1.31 41.61 -21.47
C LEU A 24 -0.07 40.76 -21.75
N ASP A 25 0.86 40.63 -20.80
CA ASP A 25 1.98 39.70 -20.91
C ASP A 25 1.47 38.26 -20.81
N ALA A 26 0.64 38.00 -19.80
CA ALA A 26 0.08 36.69 -19.49
C ALA A 26 -0.87 36.16 -20.56
N HIS A 27 -1.65 37.01 -21.23
CA HIS A 27 -2.68 36.60 -22.21
C HIS A 27 -2.38 37.02 -23.65
N ARG A 28 -1.27 37.73 -23.90
CA ARG A 28 -0.84 38.32 -25.20
C ARG A 28 -1.75 39.42 -25.73
N VAL A 29 -3.06 39.18 -25.80
CA VAL A 29 -4.07 40.08 -26.34
C VAL A 29 -5.31 40.04 -25.47
N LEU A 30 -5.77 41.22 -25.03
CA LEU A 30 -7.06 41.36 -24.36
C LEU A 30 -7.83 42.57 -24.93
N THR A 31 -9.15 42.47 -24.92
CA THR A 31 -10.01 43.60 -25.23
C THR A 31 -10.11 44.57 -24.06
N THR A 32 -10.59 45.79 -24.34
CA THR A 32 -10.82 46.79 -23.28
C THR A 32 -11.81 46.27 -22.22
N ASP A 33 -12.85 45.54 -22.64
CA ASP A 33 -13.89 45.02 -21.74
C ASP A 33 -13.38 43.81 -20.94
N GLN A 34 -12.56 42.97 -21.55
CA GLN A 34 -11.85 41.90 -20.84
C GLN A 34 -10.92 42.45 -19.76
N LEU A 35 -10.14 43.49 -20.06
CA LEU A 35 -9.27 44.15 -19.06
C LEU A 35 -10.08 44.85 -17.95
N ALA A 36 -11.24 45.41 -18.28
CA ALA A 36 -12.16 45.99 -17.30
C ALA A 36 -12.71 44.92 -16.34
N ARG A 37 -13.22 43.79 -16.86
CA ARG A 37 -13.61 42.65 -16.04
C ARG A 37 -12.44 42.09 -15.24
N ALA A 38 -11.27 41.98 -15.86
CA ALA A 38 -10.09 41.41 -15.24
C ALA A 38 -9.69 42.17 -13.97
N THR A 39 -9.72 43.51 -14.03
CA THR A 39 -9.27 44.41 -12.96
C THR A 39 -10.40 44.93 -12.07
N GLY A 40 -11.66 44.61 -12.36
CA GLY A 40 -12.84 45.19 -11.71
C GLY A 40 -13.03 46.70 -11.93
N ALA A 41 -12.22 47.33 -12.78
CA ALA A 41 -12.24 48.77 -13.00
C ALA A 41 -13.24 49.17 -14.10
N PRO A 42 -13.88 50.36 -14.02
CA PRO A 42 -14.77 50.84 -15.07
C PRO A 42 -14.07 50.91 -16.44
N VAL A 43 -14.78 50.51 -17.52
CA VAL A 43 -14.26 50.50 -18.90
C VAL A 43 -13.62 51.83 -19.30
N ARG A 44 -14.21 52.97 -18.91
CA ARG A 44 -13.67 54.31 -19.17
C ARG A 44 -12.30 54.52 -18.52
N THR A 45 -12.12 54.06 -17.29
CA THR A 45 -10.86 54.14 -16.54
C THR A 45 -9.79 53.28 -17.18
N VAL A 46 -10.12 52.04 -17.53
CA VAL A 46 -9.20 51.13 -18.24
C VAL A 46 -8.79 51.71 -19.59
N ARG A 47 -9.74 52.22 -20.38
CA ARG A 47 -9.45 52.89 -21.66
C ARG A 47 -8.49 54.06 -21.49
N HIS A 48 -8.74 54.95 -20.52
CA HIS A 48 -7.86 56.09 -20.24
C HIS A 48 -6.44 55.64 -19.88
N ARG A 49 -6.30 54.60 -19.04
CA ARG A 49 -4.99 54.03 -18.68
C ARG A 49 -4.28 53.43 -19.89
N LEU A 50 -4.99 52.68 -20.73
CA LEU A 50 -4.45 52.07 -21.95
C LEU A 50 -4.02 53.10 -22.99
N ASP A 51 -4.79 54.17 -23.19
CA ASP A 51 -4.40 55.28 -24.07
C ASP A 51 -3.11 55.97 -23.56
N ARG A 52 -2.96 56.11 -22.23
CA ARG A 52 -1.74 56.66 -21.62
C ARG A 52 -0.53 55.73 -21.77
N LEU A 53 -0.72 54.42 -21.59
CA LEU A 53 0.31 53.40 -21.83
C LEU A 53 0.71 53.34 -23.31
N ARG A 54 -0.24 53.57 -24.22
CA ARG A 54 0.01 53.67 -25.66
C ARG A 54 0.80 54.91 -26.03
N GLY A 55 0.46 56.07 -25.44
CA GLY A 55 1.24 57.31 -25.59
C GLY A 55 2.70 57.14 -25.17
N ALA A 56 2.94 56.37 -24.11
CA ALA A 56 4.29 55.99 -23.65
C ALA A 56 4.94 54.85 -24.45
N GLY A 57 4.31 54.34 -25.52
CA GLY A 57 4.85 53.30 -26.39
C GLY A 57 4.97 51.90 -25.78
N LEU A 58 4.27 51.63 -24.66
CA LEU A 58 4.34 50.35 -23.95
C LEU A 58 3.35 49.31 -24.48
N VAL A 59 2.20 49.76 -24.98
CA VAL A 59 1.16 48.93 -25.60
C VAL A 59 0.81 49.47 -26.98
N ASP A 60 0.15 48.65 -27.79
CA ASP A 60 -0.53 49.10 -29.00
C ASP A 60 -1.92 48.48 -29.09
N ALA A 61 -2.72 48.97 -30.04
CA ALA A 61 -4.08 48.48 -30.24
C ALA A 61 -4.51 48.43 -31.70
N VAL A 62 -5.38 47.47 -31.98
CA VAL A 62 -6.07 47.33 -33.25
C VAL A 62 -7.57 47.18 -32.99
N ARG A 63 -8.34 47.61 -33.98
CA ARG A 63 -9.78 47.38 -34.05
C ARG A 63 -10.01 46.54 -35.30
N PRO A 64 -10.14 45.20 -35.18
CA PRO A 64 -10.53 44.38 -36.31
C PRO A 64 -11.87 44.90 -36.86
N GLY A 65 -11.99 45.01 -38.19
CA GLY A 65 -13.24 45.45 -38.82
C GLY A 65 -14.38 44.50 -38.49
N ARG A 66 -15.59 45.04 -38.27
CA ARG A 66 -16.85 44.29 -38.23
C ARG A 66 -17.80 44.84 -39.29
N GLU A 67 -18.72 44.01 -39.76
CA GLU A 67 -19.80 44.40 -40.68
C GLU A 67 -20.84 45.31 -40.00
N ALA A 68 -20.98 45.29 -38.67
CA ALA A 68 -21.80 46.22 -37.89
C ALA A 68 -21.31 46.45 -36.44
N GLY A 69 -21.61 47.62 -35.89
CA GLY A 69 -21.34 48.01 -34.49
C GLY A 69 -19.90 48.48 -34.19
N SER A 70 -19.67 48.90 -32.94
CA SER A 70 -18.35 49.36 -32.50
C SER A 70 -17.54 48.15 -31.98
N ALA A 71 -16.60 47.63 -32.78
CA ALA A 71 -15.73 46.51 -32.34
C ALA A 71 -14.85 46.95 -31.15
N PRO A 72 -14.58 46.11 -30.15
CA PRO A 72 -13.70 46.50 -29.04
C PRO A 72 -12.26 46.68 -29.53
N ARG A 73 -11.52 47.61 -28.92
CA ARG A 73 -10.06 47.71 -29.13
C ARG A 73 -9.40 46.50 -28.48
N HIS A 74 -8.56 45.82 -29.25
CA HIS A 74 -7.71 44.72 -28.79
C HIS A 74 -6.32 45.27 -28.55
N TRP A 75 -5.78 45.02 -27.36
CA TRP A 75 -4.53 45.58 -26.87
C TRP A 75 -3.48 44.48 -26.77
N TRP A 76 -2.22 44.80 -27.06
CA TRP A 76 -1.08 43.91 -26.84
C TRP A 76 0.15 44.70 -26.38
N LEU A 77 1.12 44.01 -25.78
CA LEU A 77 2.39 44.61 -25.38
C LEU A 77 3.27 44.91 -26.58
N ARG A 78 3.88 46.10 -26.57
CA ARG A 78 5.07 46.38 -27.39
C ARG A 78 6.32 45.87 -26.66
N ILE A 79 7.42 45.73 -27.37
CA ILE A 79 8.72 45.27 -26.82
C ILE A 79 9.10 46.03 -25.54
N ALA A 80 8.88 47.35 -25.51
CA ALA A 80 9.17 48.17 -24.33
C ALA A 80 8.29 47.83 -23.11
N GLY A 81 7.01 47.53 -23.33
CA GLY A 81 6.11 47.07 -22.27
C GLY A 81 6.46 45.67 -21.77
N ALA A 82 6.76 44.74 -22.67
CA ALA A 82 7.19 43.38 -22.30
C ALA A 82 8.47 43.38 -21.47
N ARG A 83 9.49 44.17 -21.86
CA ARG A 83 10.72 44.35 -21.05
C ARG A 83 10.45 44.93 -19.67
N LEU A 84 9.44 45.79 -19.55
CA LEU A 84 9.10 46.41 -18.27
C LEU A 84 8.52 45.37 -17.29
N VAL A 85 7.72 44.43 -17.79
CA VAL A 85 7.06 43.40 -16.96
C VAL A 85 7.96 42.19 -16.72
N ALA A 86 8.51 41.60 -17.79
CA ALA A 86 9.22 40.32 -17.71
C ALA A 86 10.75 40.47 -17.56
N GLY A 87 11.28 41.70 -17.53
CA GLY A 87 12.73 41.98 -17.49
C GLY A 87 13.50 41.63 -18.77
N THR A 88 12.92 40.77 -19.62
CA THR A 88 13.44 40.35 -20.92
C THR A 88 12.36 40.52 -21.99
N ALA A 89 12.75 40.79 -23.23
CA ALA A 89 11.80 40.78 -24.34
C ALA A 89 11.70 39.36 -24.89
N ALA A 90 10.75 38.55 -24.42
CA ALA A 90 10.32 37.38 -25.19
C ALA A 90 9.48 37.85 -26.39
N ALA A 91 10.08 38.64 -27.30
CA ALA A 91 9.35 39.34 -28.33
C ALA A 91 8.75 38.35 -29.36
N PRO A 92 7.47 38.51 -29.74
CA PRO A 92 7.03 38.10 -31.07
C PRO A 92 7.77 38.97 -32.09
N GLY A 93 8.42 38.37 -33.08
CA GLY A 93 9.18 39.05 -34.13
C GLY A 93 8.38 39.95 -35.08
N ARG A 94 7.10 40.27 -34.77
CA ARG A 94 6.26 41.18 -35.56
C ARG A 94 5.72 42.30 -34.67
N GLN A 95 5.92 43.54 -35.11
CA GLN A 95 5.47 44.76 -34.41
C GLN A 95 3.93 44.89 -34.36
N LYS A 96 3.21 44.18 -35.24
CA LYS A 96 1.75 44.10 -35.29
C LYS A 96 1.28 42.65 -35.52
N PRO A 97 0.46 42.06 -34.63
CA PRO A 97 -0.09 40.72 -34.82
C PRO A 97 -1.12 40.67 -35.96
N SER A 98 -1.31 39.50 -36.57
CA SER A 98 -2.35 39.29 -37.58
C SER A 98 -3.75 39.36 -36.95
N GLY A 99 -4.77 39.72 -37.74
CA GLY A 99 -6.15 39.78 -37.25
C GLY A 99 -6.65 38.45 -36.68
N LEU A 100 -6.25 37.33 -37.30
CA LEU A 100 -6.58 35.99 -36.81
C LEU A 100 -5.93 35.70 -35.45
N HIS A 101 -4.66 36.03 -35.27
CA HIS A 101 -3.97 35.85 -34.00
C HIS A 101 -4.61 36.69 -32.89
N VAL A 102 -4.98 37.94 -33.20
CA VAL A 102 -5.68 38.85 -32.27
C VAL A 102 -7.01 38.25 -31.81
N ALA A 103 -7.81 37.73 -32.74
CA ALA A 103 -9.10 37.12 -32.42
C ALA A 103 -8.94 35.85 -31.57
N HIS A 104 -7.98 34.98 -31.94
CA HIS A 104 -7.71 33.73 -31.22
C HIS A 104 -7.17 33.97 -29.81
N ALA A 105 -6.18 34.85 -29.63
CA ALA A 105 -5.66 35.20 -28.30
C ALA A 105 -6.72 35.86 -27.41
N ALA A 106 -7.56 36.73 -27.97
CA ALA A 106 -8.69 37.29 -27.22
C ALA A 106 -9.72 36.23 -26.82
N ALA A 107 -9.94 35.19 -27.62
CA ALA A 107 -10.82 34.08 -27.26
C ALA A 107 -10.24 33.21 -26.13
N ILE A 108 -8.91 33.01 -26.09
CA ILE A 108 -8.24 32.38 -24.94
C ILE A 108 -8.48 33.22 -23.67
N GLY A 109 -8.31 34.54 -23.76
CA GLY A 109 -8.61 35.46 -22.66
C GLY A 109 -10.07 35.44 -22.21
N GLU A 110 -11.01 35.23 -23.13
CA GLU A 110 -12.43 35.08 -22.80
C GLU A 110 -12.71 33.77 -22.06
N ALA A 111 -12.09 32.67 -22.48
CA ALA A 111 -12.21 31.39 -21.77
C ALA A 111 -11.67 31.46 -20.33
N TRP A 112 -10.55 32.15 -20.14
CA TRP A 112 -10.01 32.43 -18.80
C TRP A 112 -11.00 33.18 -17.92
N LEU A 113 -11.55 34.30 -18.42
CA LEU A 113 -12.54 35.08 -17.69
C LEU A 113 -13.81 34.28 -17.43
N ALA A 114 -14.23 33.43 -18.36
CA ALA A 114 -15.40 32.59 -18.16
C ALA A 114 -15.23 31.63 -16.98
N VAL A 115 -14.09 30.93 -16.88
CA VAL A 115 -13.81 30.04 -15.75
C VAL A 115 -13.67 30.85 -14.46
N ARG A 116 -12.99 32.00 -14.50
CA ARG A 116 -12.78 32.84 -13.32
C ARG A 116 -14.07 33.44 -12.78
N ASP A 117 -14.90 34.00 -13.65
CA ASP A 117 -16.08 34.80 -13.27
C ASP A 117 -17.32 33.92 -13.06
N HIS A 118 -17.44 32.80 -13.79
CA HIS A 118 -18.62 31.93 -13.75
C HIS A 118 -18.35 30.53 -13.18
N GLY A 119 -17.09 30.10 -13.10
CA GLY A 119 -16.71 28.83 -12.49
C GLY A 119 -17.24 28.63 -11.07
N PRO A 120 -17.18 29.63 -10.16
CA PRO A 120 -17.65 29.42 -8.79
C PRO A 120 -19.13 29.01 -8.69
N ALA A 121 -19.99 29.52 -9.58
CA ALA A 121 -21.40 29.11 -9.64
C ALA A 121 -21.58 27.66 -10.10
N ALA A 122 -20.60 27.10 -10.81
CA ALA A 122 -20.54 25.72 -11.24
C ALA A 122 -19.70 24.82 -10.30
N GLY A 123 -19.25 25.33 -9.16
CA GLY A 123 -18.39 24.58 -8.23
C GLY A 123 -16.92 24.51 -8.67
N LEU A 124 -16.44 25.45 -9.49
CA LEU A 124 -15.06 25.51 -9.97
C LEU A 124 -14.37 26.80 -9.49
N ALA A 125 -13.35 26.68 -8.65
CA ALA A 125 -12.52 27.81 -8.24
C ALA A 125 -11.20 27.80 -9.03
N LEU A 126 -10.98 28.80 -9.87
CA LEU A 126 -9.73 28.93 -10.63
C LEU A 126 -8.54 29.23 -9.69
N ARG A 127 -7.56 28.34 -9.68
CA ARG A 127 -6.28 28.54 -8.97
C ARG A 127 -5.26 29.20 -9.86
N GLU A 128 -5.00 28.58 -11.00
CA GLU A 128 -3.95 29.00 -11.92
C GLU A 128 -4.39 28.85 -13.37
N TRP A 129 -3.92 29.77 -14.20
CA TRP A 129 -4.15 29.78 -15.63
C TRP A 129 -2.86 30.14 -16.35
N TRP A 130 -2.44 29.30 -17.28
CA TRP A 130 -1.29 29.56 -18.12
C TRP A 130 -1.72 29.58 -19.57
N SER A 131 -1.45 30.68 -20.27
CA SER A 131 -1.72 30.78 -21.71
C SER A 131 -0.45 30.65 -22.53
N ASP A 132 -0.59 30.14 -23.76
CA ASP A 132 0.50 30.05 -24.74
C ASP A 132 1.74 29.38 -24.12
N ARG A 133 2.94 29.94 -24.32
CA ARG A 133 4.23 29.40 -23.86
C ARG A 133 4.29 29.08 -22.37
N ALA A 134 3.53 29.79 -21.53
CA ALA A 134 3.51 29.50 -20.09
C ALA A 134 2.87 28.13 -19.79
N GLY A 135 1.99 27.66 -20.67
CA GLY A 135 1.30 26.38 -20.56
C GLY A 135 1.97 25.22 -21.32
N TRP A 136 3.06 25.49 -22.06
CA TRP A 136 3.73 24.46 -22.85
C TRP A 136 4.38 23.40 -21.96
N GLN A 137 4.32 22.15 -22.40
CA GLN A 137 4.90 21.00 -21.69
C GLN A 137 6.02 20.41 -22.55
N GLU A 138 7.17 20.12 -21.94
CA GLU A 138 8.27 19.39 -22.57
C GLU A 138 8.60 18.17 -21.71
N TRP A 139 8.86 17.02 -22.35
CA TRP A 139 9.17 15.76 -21.66
C TRP A 139 10.05 14.83 -22.51
N GLU A 140 10.75 13.91 -21.84
CA GLU A 140 11.49 12.84 -22.52
C GLU A 140 10.58 11.63 -22.77
N SER A 141 10.61 11.10 -23.99
CA SER A 141 9.80 9.92 -24.34
C SER A 141 10.29 8.67 -23.60
N THR A 142 9.36 7.90 -23.02
CA THR A 142 9.67 6.63 -22.34
C THR A 142 9.99 5.49 -23.32
N ARG A 143 9.51 5.59 -24.56
CA ARG A 143 9.78 4.66 -25.66
C ARG A 143 10.46 5.42 -26.82
N PRO A 144 11.78 5.68 -26.73
CA PRO A 144 12.50 6.35 -27.81
C PRO A 144 12.65 5.39 -29.00
N SER A 145 11.62 5.23 -29.83
CA SER A 145 11.82 4.70 -31.18
C SER A 145 12.37 5.81 -32.06
N TRP A 146 13.48 5.54 -32.79
CA TRP A 146 14.12 6.31 -33.88
C TRP A 146 13.65 7.76 -34.14
N GLY A 147 13.61 8.61 -33.11
CA GLY A 147 12.98 9.92 -33.13
C GLY A 147 13.37 10.78 -31.94
N ALA A 148 12.93 12.05 -31.93
CA ALA A 148 13.38 13.07 -30.98
C ALA A 148 13.14 12.66 -29.52
N ARG A 149 14.21 12.68 -28.73
CA ARG A 149 14.22 12.37 -27.29
C ARG A 149 13.33 13.32 -26.48
N LEU A 150 13.27 14.59 -26.88
CA LEU A 150 12.44 15.63 -26.26
C LEU A 150 11.18 15.88 -27.08
N ARG A 151 10.02 15.65 -26.46
CA ARG A 151 8.69 15.95 -27.02
C ARG A 151 8.14 17.24 -26.41
N ARG A 152 7.23 17.88 -27.13
CA ARG A 152 6.56 19.11 -26.68
C ARG A 152 5.07 19.11 -26.97
N LEU A 153 4.30 19.58 -26.00
CA LEU A 153 2.88 19.82 -26.06
C LEU A 153 2.65 21.33 -25.95
N THR A 154 1.86 21.87 -26.87
CA THR A 154 1.58 23.31 -26.95
C THR A 154 0.07 23.54 -26.87
N PRO A 155 -0.53 23.38 -25.68
CA PRO A 155 -1.91 23.80 -25.47
C PRO A 155 -2.02 25.32 -25.65
N ASP A 156 -3.20 25.80 -26.07
CA ASP A 156 -3.46 27.24 -26.12
C ASP A 156 -3.57 27.81 -24.70
N ALA A 157 -4.11 27.03 -23.77
CA ALA A 157 -4.03 27.30 -22.35
C ALA A 157 -4.08 26.03 -21.48
N VAL A 158 -3.67 26.18 -20.23
CA VAL A 158 -3.81 25.18 -19.17
C VAL A 158 -4.52 25.84 -18.01
N LEU A 159 -5.52 25.16 -17.46
CA LEU A 159 -6.22 25.58 -16.24
C LEU A 159 -5.95 24.59 -15.11
N LEU A 160 -5.86 25.13 -13.90
CA LEU A 160 -5.89 24.38 -12.65
C LEU A 160 -6.99 24.96 -11.77
N VAL A 161 -7.93 24.13 -11.36
CA VAL A 161 -9.09 24.52 -10.56
C VAL A 161 -9.22 23.62 -9.35
N ASP A 162 -9.78 24.15 -8.27
CA ASP A 162 -10.41 23.32 -7.25
C ASP A 162 -11.86 23.08 -7.68
N ALA A 163 -12.26 21.81 -7.78
CA ALA A 163 -13.59 21.39 -8.17
C ALA A 163 -14.33 20.83 -6.95
N ASP A 164 -15.58 21.22 -6.80
CA ASP A 164 -16.56 20.67 -5.88
C ASP A 164 -17.83 20.36 -6.67
N HIS A 165 -18.04 19.07 -6.96
CA HIS A 165 -19.18 18.63 -7.75
C HIS A 165 -19.64 17.23 -7.33
N ALA A 166 -20.93 17.10 -7.04
CA ALA A 166 -21.57 15.82 -6.70
C ALA A 166 -20.85 15.01 -5.60
N GLY A 167 -20.31 15.70 -4.59
CA GLY A 167 -19.57 15.07 -3.49
C GLY A 167 -18.12 14.71 -3.80
N VAL A 168 -17.63 15.01 -5.01
CA VAL A 168 -16.22 14.90 -5.37
C VAL A 168 -15.57 16.27 -5.22
N VAL A 169 -14.63 16.36 -4.28
CA VAL A 169 -13.85 17.57 -4.00
C VAL A 169 -12.37 17.30 -4.28
N GLY A 170 -11.72 18.16 -5.03
CA GLY A 170 -10.28 18.05 -5.28
C GLY A 170 -9.77 19.02 -6.33
N THR A 171 -8.46 19.01 -6.56
CA THR A 171 -7.83 19.83 -7.59
C THR A 171 -7.83 19.08 -8.93
N ALA A 172 -8.24 19.76 -10.00
CA ALA A 172 -8.24 19.24 -11.36
C ALA A 172 -7.51 20.17 -12.32
N ALA A 173 -6.79 19.59 -13.27
CA ALA A 173 -6.15 20.33 -14.35
C ALA A 173 -6.85 20.02 -15.68
N ALA A 174 -6.79 20.92 -16.66
CA ALA A 174 -7.20 20.63 -18.04
C ALA A 174 -6.37 21.40 -19.07
N PHE A 175 -6.18 20.79 -20.24
CA PHE A 175 -5.59 21.44 -21.40
C PHE A 175 -6.68 21.99 -22.30
N VAL A 176 -6.57 23.25 -22.69
CA VAL A 176 -7.57 23.97 -23.48
C VAL A 176 -7.03 24.29 -24.86
N GLU A 177 -7.86 24.02 -25.87
CA GLU A 177 -7.63 24.37 -27.27
C GLU A 177 -8.78 25.25 -27.77
N ILE A 178 -8.45 26.33 -28.47
CA ILE A 178 -9.40 27.30 -29.00
C ILE A 178 -9.39 27.26 -30.52
N ASP A 179 -10.48 26.83 -31.14
CA ASP A 179 -10.58 26.77 -32.60
C ASP A 179 -11.68 27.69 -33.13
N LEU A 180 -11.28 28.82 -33.72
CA LEU A 180 -12.17 29.77 -34.38
C LEU A 180 -12.52 29.35 -35.82
N ALA A 181 -12.64 28.05 -36.05
CA ALA A 181 -12.79 27.41 -37.35
C ALA A 181 -11.62 27.63 -38.31
N THR A 182 -10.41 27.80 -37.77
CA THR A 182 -9.20 28.09 -38.55
C THR A 182 -8.25 26.92 -38.65
N MET A 183 -8.43 25.88 -37.82
CA MET A 183 -7.63 24.67 -37.88
C MET A 183 -8.20 23.67 -38.89
N SER A 184 -7.34 22.99 -39.65
CA SER A 184 -7.76 21.85 -40.46
C SER A 184 -7.94 20.60 -39.58
N GLN A 185 -8.70 19.63 -40.06
CA GLN A 185 -8.87 18.34 -39.37
C GLN A 185 -7.53 17.59 -39.21
N VAL A 186 -6.58 17.81 -40.12
CA VAL A 186 -5.22 17.24 -40.03
C VAL A 186 -4.48 17.79 -38.81
N VAL A 187 -4.51 19.11 -38.62
CA VAL A 187 -3.84 19.76 -37.47
C VAL A 187 -4.48 19.34 -36.15
N LEU A 188 -5.82 19.26 -36.10
CA LEU A 188 -6.53 18.78 -34.90
C LEU A 188 -6.16 17.33 -34.56
N ARG A 189 -6.07 16.46 -35.58
CA ARG A 189 -5.64 15.06 -35.42
C ARG A 189 -4.20 14.95 -34.91
N GLU A 190 -3.28 15.76 -35.44
CA GLU A 190 -1.90 15.83 -34.96
C GLU A 190 -1.81 16.30 -33.50
N LYS A 191 -2.66 17.27 -33.10
CA LYS A 191 -2.76 17.67 -31.69
C LYS A 191 -3.16 16.49 -30.84
N VAL A 192 -4.26 15.80 -31.15
CA VAL A 192 -4.72 14.62 -30.38
C VAL A 192 -3.63 13.55 -30.29
N THR A 193 -2.90 13.27 -31.38
CA THR A 193 -1.75 12.35 -31.33
C THR A 193 -0.68 12.78 -30.34
N ARG A 194 -0.36 14.08 -30.24
CA ARG A 194 0.60 14.58 -29.24
C ARG A 194 0.08 14.47 -27.80
N TYR A 195 -1.20 14.72 -27.57
CA TYR A 195 -1.82 14.52 -26.25
C TYR A 195 -1.85 13.04 -25.84
N LEU A 196 -2.13 12.14 -26.79
CA LEU A 196 -2.07 10.70 -26.56
C LEU A 196 -0.65 10.26 -26.19
N ALA A 197 0.35 10.73 -26.92
CA ALA A 197 1.75 10.50 -26.60
C ALA A 197 2.13 11.00 -25.19
N TYR A 198 1.66 12.19 -24.82
CA TYR A 198 1.87 12.76 -23.48
C TYR A 198 1.24 11.89 -22.37
N ALA A 199 0.03 11.38 -22.60
CA ALA A 199 -0.65 10.48 -21.67
C ALA A 199 0.02 9.09 -21.59
N GLU A 200 0.42 8.52 -22.74
CA GLU A 200 1.10 7.22 -22.83
C GLU A 200 2.47 7.24 -22.11
N ASP A 201 3.24 8.30 -22.32
CA ASP A 201 4.54 8.51 -21.63
C ASP A 201 4.36 8.87 -20.15
N ARG A 202 3.13 9.00 -19.64
CA ARG A 202 2.80 9.44 -18.26
C ARG A 202 3.52 10.74 -17.88
N ALA A 203 3.73 11.63 -18.86
CA ALA A 203 4.51 12.85 -18.69
C ALA A 203 3.81 13.93 -17.83
N TRP A 204 2.60 13.64 -17.36
CA TRP A 204 1.85 14.44 -16.41
C TRP A 204 2.17 14.09 -14.95
N GLU A 205 2.75 12.92 -14.68
CA GLU A 205 2.99 12.46 -13.31
C GLU A 205 4.02 13.34 -12.59
N GLY A 206 3.74 13.63 -11.33
CA GLY A 206 4.53 14.58 -10.54
C GLY A 206 4.33 16.06 -10.91
N ARG A 207 3.61 16.37 -12.00
CA ARG A 207 3.27 17.74 -12.40
C ARG A 207 1.79 18.06 -12.21
N TRP A 208 0.90 17.13 -12.55
CA TRP A 208 -0.55 17.30 -12.49
C TRP A 208 -1.18 16.24 -11.59
N PRO A 209 -2.34 16.52 -10.95
CA PRO A 209 -3.00 15.56 -10.06
C PRO A 209 -3.48 14.30 -10.77
N HIS A 210 -3.79 14.41 -12.06
CA HIS A 210 -4.23 13.32 -12.93
C HIS A 210 -3.82 13.62 -14.37
N CYS A 211 -3.98 12.68 -15.31
CA CYS A 211 -3.86 12.99 -16.74
C CYS A 211 -4.88 14.09 -17.11
N PRO A 212 -4.45 15.31 -17.52
CA PRO A 212 -5.39 16.39 -17.79
C PRO A 212 -6.23 16.07 -19.05
N PRO A 213 -7.55 16.30 -19.04
CA PRO A 213 -8.37 16.18 -20.23
C PRO A 213 -8.00 17.26 -21.24
N LEU A 214 -8.19 16.93 -22.52
CA LEU A 214 -8.13 17.87 -23.64
C LEU A 214 -9.53 18.46 -23.89
N LEU A 215 -9.68 19.76 -23.69
CA LEU A 215 -10.91 20.52 -23.90
C LEU A 215 -10.80 21.37 -25.16
N LEU A 216 -11.60 21.09 -26.18
CA LEU A 216 -11.68 21.91 -27.39
C LEU A 216 -12.92 22.80 -27.37
N LEU A 217 -12.72 24.12 -27.35
CA LEU A 217 -13.79 25.08 -27.65
C LEU A 217 -13.74 25.44 -29.13
N THR A 218 -14.82 25.20 -29.85
CA THR A 218 -14.93 25.52 -31.28
C THR A 218 -16.20 26.28 -31.61
N THR A 219 -16.38 26.68 -32.87
CA THR A 219 -17.42 27.62 -33.30
C THR A 219 -18.83 27.05 -33.34
N THR A 220 -18.98 25.74 -33.52
CA THR A 220 -20.29 25.09 -33.63
C THR A 220 -20.27 23.68 -33.05
N GLN A 221 -21.43 23.20 -32.63
CA GLN A 221 -21.58 21.82 -32.14
C GLN A 221 -21.25 20.78 -33.23
N ALA A 222 -21.63 21.02 -34.49
CA ALA A 222 -21.32 20.11 -35.60
C ALA A 222 -19.79 19.94 -35.80
N ARG A 223 -19.03 21.03 -35.59
CA ARG A 223 -17.57 20.99 -35.66
C ARG A 223 -16.97 20.24 -34.47
N ALA A 224 -17.50 20.44 -33.28
CA ALA A 224 -17.10 19.69 -32.08
C ALA A 224 -17.33 18.18 -32.26
N ALA A 225 -18.51 17.78 -32.74
CA ALA A 225 -18.85 16.39 -33.03
C ALA A 225 -17.93 15.76 -34.10
N THR A 226 -17.63 16.50 -35.16
CA THR A 226 -16.69 16.05 -36.22
C THR A 226 -15.29 15.80 -35.66
N PHE A 227 -14.79 16.70 -34.81
CA PHE A 227 -13.51 16.54 -34.13
C PHE A 227 -13.50 15.29 -33.24
N LEU A 228 -14.53 15.10 -32.41
CA LEU A 228 -14.60 13.96 -31.50
C LEU A 228 -14.73 12.63 -32.22
N ALA A 229 -15.46 12.57 -33.33
CA ALA A 229 -15.50 11.37 -34.17
C ALA A 229 -14.11 10.98 -34.71
N ALA A 230 -13.27 11.98 -35.03
CA ALA A 230 -11.89 11.75 -35.44
C ALA A 230 -10.99 11.34 -34.26
N ALA A 231 -11.10 12.04 -33.12
CA ALA A 231 -10.34 11.74 -31.91
C ALA A 231 -10.68 10.35 -31.33
N GLY A 232 -11.96 9.96 -31.34
CA GLY A 232 -12.45 8.67 -30.85
C GLY A 232 -11.80 7.47 -31.55
N ARG A 233 -11.54 7.57 -32.87
CA ARG A 233 -10.81 6.53 -33.61
C ARG A 233 -9.37 6.38 -33.12
N GLN A 234 -8.71 7.48 -32.77
CA GLN A 234 -7.34 7.48 -32.26
C GLN A 234 -7.28 6.97 -30.83
N LEU A 235 -8.21 7.39 -29.97
CA LEU A 235 -8.37 6.89 -28.60
C LEU A 235 -8.60 5.38 -28.60
N ALA A 236 -9.53 4.87 -29.42
CA ALA A 236 -9.80 3.45 -29.52
C ALA A 236 -8.58 2.65 -30.03
N ALA A 237 -7.79 3.21 -30.96
CA ALA A 237 -6.55 2.60 -31.42
C ALA A 237 -5.50 2.56 -30.29
N ALA A 238 -5.32 3.65 -29.57
CA ALA A 238 -4.39 3.73 -28.44
C ALA A 238 -4.78 2.75 -27.32
N SER A 239 -6.07 2.63 -26.97
CA SER A 239 -6.55 1.67 -25.98
C SER A 239 -6.25 0.22 -26.36
N ARG A 240 -6.33 -0.14 -27.65
CA ARG A 240 -5.95 -1.49 -28.13
C ARG A 240 -4.44 -1.73 -28.04
N SER A 241 -3.63 -0.74 -28.43
CA SER A 241 -2.17 -0.84 -28.38
C SER A 241 -1.60 -0.80 -26.97
N ALA A 242 -2.31 -0.17 -26.02
CA ALA A 242 -1.91 -0.10 -24.62
C ALA A 242 -1.97 -1.46 -23.90
N GLY A 243 -2.48 -2.52 -24.54
CA GLY A 243 -2.35 -3.90 -24.07
C GLY A 243 -2.77 -4.07 -22.62
N LEU A 244 -3.89 -3.44 -22.21
CA LEU A 244 -4.41 -3.44 -20.84
C LEU A 244 -4.94 -4.83 -20.46
N VAL A 245 -4.03 -5.78 -20.34
CA VAL A 245 -4.18 -7.06 -19.66
C VAL A 245 -3.88 -6.83 -18.17
N TYR A 246 -4.55 -5.86 -17.56
CA TYR A 246 -4.63 -5.81 -16.10
C TYR A 246 -5.98 -6.40 -15.73
N GLY A 247 -5.95 -7.67 -15.30
CA GLY A 247 -7.15 -8.42 -14.94
C GLY A 247 -7.92 -7.74 -13.80
N GLY A 248 -9.25 -7.76 -13.90
CA GLY A 248 -10.15 -7.31 -12.83
C GLY A 248 -10.43 -5.81 -12.79
N GLN A 249 -11.09 -5.38 -11.73
CA GLN A 249 -11.56 -4.00 -11.56
C GLN A 249 -10.41 -3.01 -11.33
N ALA A 250 -9.39 -3.40 -10.55
CA ALA A 250 -8.22 -2.57 -10.26
C ALA A 250 -7.47 -2.13 -11.53
N GLY A 251 -7.27 -3.07 -12.47
CA GLY A 251 -6.66 -2.78 -13.75
C GLY A 251 -7.43 -1.75 -14.58
N ARG A 252 -8.77 -1.84 -14.56
CA ARG A 252 -9.65 -0.89 -15.26
C ARG A 252 -9.61 0.50 -14.62
N ASP A 253 -9.66 0.59 -13.29
CA ASP A 253 -9.61 1.87 -12.58
C ASP A 253 -8.26 2.58 -12.79
N ILE A 254 -7.14 1.85 -12.74
CA ILE A 254 -5.80 2.38 -13.03
C ILE A 254 -5.70 2.84 -14.49
N ALA A 255 -6.25 2.07 -15.42
CA ALA A 255 -6.28 2.45 -16.84
C ALA A 255 -7.10 3.73 -17.07
N ASP A 256 -8.27 3.83 -16.46
CA ASP A 256 -9.14 5.00 -16.54
C ASP A 256 -8.46 6.26 -15.99
N ALA A 257 -7.78 6.16 -14.85
CA ALA A 257 -7.00 7.25 -14.26
C ALA A 257 -5.83 7.72 -15.16
N ARG A 258 -5.30 6.84 -16.01
CA ARG A 258 -4.21 7.17 -16.95
C ARG A 258 -4.69 7.57 -18.35
N ALA A 259 -5.94 7.29 -18.68
CA ALA A 259 -6.48 7.55 -20.01
C ALA A 259 -6.61 9.06 -20.29
N LEU A 260 -6.28 9.45 -21.52
CA LEU A 260 -6.61 10.79 -22.01
C LEU A 260 -8.12 10.89 -22.23
N VAL A 261 -8.75 11.82 -21.51
CA VAL A 261 -10.13 12.25 -21.81
C VAL A 261 -10.07 13.41 -22.80
N VAL A 262 -10.90 13.36 -23.83
CA VAL A 262 -11.05 14.44 -24.80
C VAL A 262 -12.50 14.90 -24.78
N ALA A 263 -12.76 16.20 -24.70
CA ALA A 263 -14.11 16.76 -24.76
C ALA A 263 -14.12 17.99 -25.68
N ALA A 264 -15.26 18.27 -26.30
CA ALA A 264 -15.39 19.44 -27.16
C ALA A 264 -16.78 20.09 -27.06
N CYS A 265 -16.83 21.42 -27.18
CA CYS A 265 -18.08 22.17 -27.19
C CYS A 265 -18.08 23.24 -28.30
N GLY A 266 -19.27 23.59 -28.79
CA GLY A 266 -19.48 24.55 -29.88
C GLY A 266 -19.59 26.01 -29.43
N LEU A 267 -19.10 26.33 -28.23
CA LEU A 267 -19.40 27.58 -27.52
C LEU A 267 -18.17 28.51 -27.40
N VAL A 268 -17.23 28.48 -28.36
CA VAL A 268 -16.03 29.36 -28.30
C VAL A 268 -16.36 30.86 -28.29
N ARG A 269 -17.54 31.24 -28.76
CA ARG A 269 -18.02 32.63 -28.76
C ARG A 269 -18.82 33.00 -27.50
N ASP A 270 -19.15 32.01 -26.69
CA ASP A 270 -19.84 32.15 -25.40
C ASP A 270 -19.27 31.13 -24.40
N PRO A 271 -18.01 31.30 -23.98
CA PRO A 271 -17.37 30.35 -23.08
C PRO A 271 -17.97 30.37 -21.67
N ALA A 272 -18.73 31.41 -21.29
CA ALA A 272 -19.48 31.41 -20.05
C ALA A 272 -20.49 30.27 -20.02
N ALA A 273 -21.31 30.15 -21.08
CA ALA A 273 -22.20 29.01 -21.27
C ALA A 273 -21.46 27.67 -21.27
N ALA A 274 -20.25 27.59 -21.84
CA ALA A 274 -19.43 26.38 -21.77
C ALA A 274 -19.02 25.98 -20.34
N VAL A 275 -18.96 26.93 -19.41
CA VAL A 275 -18.59 26.68 -18.01
C VAL A 275 -19.82 26.35 -17.16
N VAL A 276 -20.93 27.09 -17.34
CA VAL A 276 -22.11 26.97 -16.44
C VAL A 276 -23.26 26.14 -17.00
N ASP A 277 -23.45 26.10 -18.32
CA ASP A 277 -24.56 25.35 -18.89
C ASP A 277 -24.21 23.86 -18.93
N ALA A 278 -25.12 23.03 -18.46
CA ALA A 278 -24.96 21.58 -18.41
C ALA A 278 -26.12 20.88 -19.13
N PRO A 279 -25.87 19.80 -19.92
CA PRO A 279 -24.57 19.27 -20.35
C PRO A 279 -24.23 19.71 -21.80
N VAL A 280 -23.20 20.55 -21.97
CA VAL A 280 -22.79 21.12 -23.29
C VAL A 280 -21.50 20.57 -23.87
N TRP A 281 -20.69 19.85 -23.08
CA TRP A 281 -19.45 19.21 -23.55
C TRP A 281 -19.75 17.83 -24.13
N LEU A 282 -19.39 17.63 -25.38
CA LEU A 282 -19.51 16.33 -26.05
C LEU A 282 -18.30 15.46 -25.72
N LEU A 283 -18.54 14.15 -25.54
CA LEU A 283 -17.51 13.13 -25.33
C LEU A 283 -17.39 12.16 -26.54
N PRO A 284 -16.25 11.48 -26.74
CA PRO A 284 -16.09 10.45 -27.75
C PRO A 284 -17.00 9.25 -27.41
N GLY A 285 -17.88 8.86 -28.33
CA GLY A 285 -18.86 7.79 -28.13
C GLY A 285 -20.06 7.94 -29.07
N GLU A 286 -21.11 7.13 -28.89
CA GLU A 286 -22.39 7.36 -29.58
C GLU A 286 -22.90 8.77 -29.25
N ALA A 287 -23.56 9.42 -30.22
CA ALA A 287 -23.73 10.87 -30.35
C ALA A 287 -24.51 11.62 -29.23
N ALA A 288 -24.77 10.98 -28.09
CA ALA A 288 -25.60 11.49 -27.00
C ALA A 288 -24.85 11.74 -25.67
N THR A 289 -23.60 11.28 -25.49
CA THR A 289 -22.90 11.50 -24.22
C THR A 289 -22.46 12.96 -24.11
N ARG A 290 -23.09 13.68 -23.19
CA ARG A 290 -22.75 15.06 -22.84
C ARG A 290 -22.40 15.14 -21.36
N ALA A 291 -21.54 16.09 -21.01
CA ALA A 291 -21.20 16.39 -19.64
C ALA A 291 -21.14 17.91 -19.41
N SER A 292 -21.25 18.33 -18.16
CA SER A 292 -20.82 19.66 -17.72
C SER A 292 -19.29 19.70 -17.54
N LEU A 293 -18.69 20.89 -17.52
CA LEU A 293 -17.27 21.02 -17.21
C LEU A 293 -16.93 20.47 -15.79
N PRO A 294 -17.71 20.79 -14.74
CA PRO A 294 -17.51 20.20 -13.42
C PRO A 294 -17.57 18.66 -13.40
N GLU A 295 -18.53 18.06 -14.10
CA GLU A 295 -18.65 16.59 -14.19
C GLU A 295 -17.40 15.96 -14.80
N LEU A 296 -16.85 16.55 -15.86
CA LEU A 296 -15.63 16.06 -16.51
C LEU A 296 -14.43 16.08 -15.56
N LEU A 297 -14.25 17.18 -14.83
CA LEU A 297 -13.13 17.36 -13.92
C LEU A 297 -13.28 16.50 -12.65
N ALA A 298 -14.48 16.43 -12.07
CA ALA A 298 -14.81 15.52 -10.98
C ALA A 298 -14.59 14.06 -11.36
N GLY A 299 -14.96 13.67 -12.59
CA GLY A 299 -14.69 12.33 -13.11
C GLY A 299 -13.20 11.97 -13.10
N ARG A 300 -12.32 12.93 -13.42
CA ARG A 300 -10.86 12.72 -13.36
C ARG A 300 -10.34 12.60 -11.94
N ILE A 301 -10.82 13.43 -11.01
CA ILE A 301 -10.47 13.35 -9.59
C ILE A 301 -10.89 11.96 -9.05
N ALA A 302 -12.12 11.53 -9.31
CA ALA A 302 -12.63 10.25 -8.85
C ALA A 302 -11.87 9.06 -9.45
N ALA A 303 -11.53 9.11 -10.75
CA ALA A 303 -10.73 8.08 -11.40
C ALA A 303 -9.33 7.96 -10.75
N GLN A 304 -8.66 9.09 -10.53
CA GLN A 304 -7.36 9.11 -9.87
C GLN A 304 -7.44 8.58 -8.43
N ALA A 305 -8.46 8.97 -7.66
CA ALA A 305 -8.64 8.50 -6.29
C ALA A 305 -8.83 6.97 -6.22
N ARG A 306 -9.64 6.39 -7.12
CA ARG A 306 -9.79 4.93 -7.22
C ARG A 306 -8.47 4.24 -7.55
N ALA A 307 -7.71 4.77 -8.53
CA ALA A 307 -6.42 4.21 -8.88
C ALA A 307 -5.41 4.29 -7.73
N GLN A 308 -5.39 5.40 -6.98
CA GLN A 308 -4.53 5.55 -5.81
C GLN A 308 -4.90 4.54 -4.72
N GLN A 309 -6.19 4.34 -4.43
CA GLN A 309 -6.64 3.33 -3.49
C GLN A 309 -6.13 1.92 -3.84
N HIS A 310 -6.17 1.54 -5.12
CA HIS A 310 -5.62 0.25 -5.57
C HIS A 310 -4.10 0.18 -5.41
N HIS A 311 -3.38 1.27 -5.67
CA HIS A 311 -1.94 1.33 -5.43
C HIS A 311 -1.60 1.19 -3.94
N ASP A 312 -2.33 1.87 -3.06
CA ASP A 312 -2.14 1.81 -1.61
C ASP A 312 -2.45 0.41 -1.08
N GLN A 313 -3.52 -0.24 -1.57
CA GLN A 313 -3.84 -1.62 -1.23
C GLN A 313 -2.77 -2.60 -1.70
N ALA A 314 -2.26 -2.44 -2.93
CA ALA A 314 -1.20 -3.29 -3.45
C ALA A 314 0.11 -3.11 -2.67
N ALA A 315 0.44 -1.87 -2.29
CA ALA A 315 1.60 -1.57 -1.44
C ALA A 315 1.44 -2.16 -0.04
N ALA A 316 0.27 -2.03 0.58
CA ALA A 316 -0.03 -2.64 1.88
C ALA A 316 0.04 -4.16 1.85
N GLN A 317 -0.48 -4.79 0.78
CA GLN A 317 -0.37 -6.24 0.59
C GLN A 317 1.07 -6.70 0.36
N ALA A 318 1.86 -5.94 -0.40
CA ALA A 318 3.29 -6.21 -0.58
C ALA A 318 4.03 -6.11 0.76
N ALA A 319 3.86 -5.02 1.50
CA ALA A 319 4.44 -4.85 2.82
C ALA A 319 4.01 -5.95 3.81
N ARG A 320 2.75 -6.40 3.75
CA ARG A 320 2.27 -7.54 4.56
C ARG A 320 2.98 -8.84 4.17
N ARG A 321 3.18 -9.11 2.87
CA ARG A 321 3.94 -10.28 2.41
C ARG A 321 5.40 -10.23 2.86
N ASP A 322 6.06 -9.09 2.69
CA ASP A 322 7.46 -8.90 3.11
C ASP A 322 7.62 -9.15 4.62
N ARG A 323 6.65 -8.71 5.44
CA ARG A 323 6.61 -8.99 6.88
C ARG A 323 6.41 -10.48 7.20
N VAL A 324 5.57 -11.18 6.44
CA VAL A 324 5.38 -12.64 6.58
C VAL A 324 6.66 -13.38 6.24
N ASP A 325 7.31 -13.03 5.12
CA ASP A 325 8.56 -13.66 4.68
C ASP A 325 9.69 -13.43 5.70
N ALA A 326 9.80 -12.21 6.24
CA ALA A 326 10.74 -11.92 7.33
C ALA A 326 10.43 -12.73 8.59
N LEU A 327 9.16 -12.89 8.97
CA LEU A 327 8.77 -13.74 10.09
C LEU A 327 9.08 -15.22 9.82
N HIS A 328 8.93 -15.70 8.57
CA HIS A 328 9.33 -17.06 8.21
C HIS A 328 10.82 -17.26 8.44
N GLU A 329 11.67 -16.33 7.98
CA GLU A 329 13.13 -16.39 8.17
C GLU A 329 13.50 -16.46 9.66
N ILE A 330 12.88 -15.61 10.49
CA ILE A 330 13.16 -15.57 11.93
C ILE A 330 12.76 -16.88 12.62
N CYS A 331 11.56 -17.39 12.30
CA CYS A 331 11.08 -18.65 12.88
C CYS A 331 11.93 -19.85 12.45
N ASP A 332 12.42 -19.87 11.21
CA ASP A 332 13.31 -20.93 10.73
C ASP A 332 14.69 -20.84 11.40
N ALA A 333 15.09 -19.64 11.85
CA ALA A 333 16.28 -19.38 12.64
C ALA A 333 16.04 -19.43 14.18
N ALA A 334 14.99 -20.10 14.67
CA ALA A 334 14.61 -20.07 16.08
C ALA A 334 15.71 -20.49 17.08
N ALA A 335 16.61 -21.40 16.69
CA ALA A 335 17.75 -21.80 17.52
C ALA A 335 18.78 -20.65 17.67
N ASP A 336 19.01 -19.89 16.61
CA ASP A 336 19.86 -18.69 16.66
C ASP A 336 19.20 -17.59 17.47
N VAL A 337 17.87 -17.42 17.36
CA VAL A 337 17.13 -16.46 18.20
C VAL A 337 17.31 -16.78 19.68
N ALA A 338 17.12 -18.04 20.09
CA ALA A 338 17.34 -18.45 21.49
C ALA A 338 18.76 -18.13 21.97
N ARG A 339 19.76 -18.37 21.12
CA ARG A 339 21.17 -18.10 21.44
C ARG A 339 21.46 -16.60 21.53
N LEU A 340 20.95 -15.80 20.59
CA LEU A 340 21.21 -14.36 20.53
C LEU A 340 20.49 -13.59 21.65
N LEU A 341 19.29 -14.02 22.04
CA LEU A 341 18.54 -13.43 23.15
C LEU A 341 18.94 -14.01 24.52
N ASP A 342 19.83 -15.02 24.54
CA ASP A 342 20.23 -15.78 25.73
C ASP A 342 19.02 -16.33 26.50
N ASP A 343 18.02 -16.83 25.76
CA ASP A 343 16.77 -17.32 26.34
C ASP A 343 16.15 -18.48 25.53
N PRO A 344 16.13 -19.71 26.07
CA PRO A 344 15.57 -20.85 25.37
C PRO A 344 14.04 -20.76 25.19
N ALA A 345 13.33 -20.01 26.04
CA ALA A 345 11.87 -19.86 25.91
C ALA A 345 11.50 -19.11 24.61
N ALA A 346 12.32 -18.14 24.21
CA ALA A 346 12.14 -17.39 22.97
C ALA A 346 12.18 -18.30 21.73
N GLY A 347 13.22 -19.15 21.61
CA GLY A 347 13.30 -20.09 20.48
C GLY A 347 12.21 -21.15 20.51
N GLN A 348 11.82 -21.64 21.69
CA GLN A 348 10.71 -22.60 21.81
C GLN A 348 9.37 -22.03 21.35
N LEU A 349 9.09 -20.76 21.66
CA LEU A 349 7.87 -20.09 21.18
C LEU A 349 7.85 -20.00 19.65
N LEU A 350 8.98 -19.63 19.02
CA LEU A 350 9.06 -19.53 17.57
C LEU A 350 8.95 -20.89 16.87
N GLN A 351 9.53 -21.94 17.45
CA GLN A 351 9.35 -23.33 16.98
C GLN A 351 7.90 -23.80 17.10
N HIS A 352 7.15 -23.25 18.06
CA HIS A 352 5.74 -23.53 18.25
C HIS A 352 4.83 -22.81 17.24
N TRP A 353 5.36 -21.92 16.39
CA TRP A 353 4.58 -21.25 15.33
C TRP A 353 4.73 -21.98 13.98
N PRO A 354 3.81 -22.89 13.63
CA PRO A 354 3.92 -23.67 12.40
C PRO A 354 3.82 -22.75 11.17
N PRO A 355 4.57 -23.04 10.08
CA PRO A 355 4.62 -22.20 8.88
C PRO A 355 3.25 -21.79 8.33
N ALA A 356 2.25 -22.68 8.45
CA ALA A 356 0.89 -22.44 7.99
C ALA A 356 0.17 -21.30 8.73
N THR A 357 0.50 -21.04 10.00
CA THR A 357 -0.20 -20.06 10.85
C THR A 357 0.58 -18.75 11.04
N ARG A 358 1.82 -18.66 10.55
CA ARG A 358 2.68 -17.47 10.75
C ARG A 358 2.04 -16.18 10.21
N HIS A 359 1.24 -16.28 9.15
CA HIS A 359 0.53 -15.13 8.59
C HIS A 359 -0.62 -14.62 9.48
N GLU A 360 -1.18 -15.46 10.35
CA GLU A 360 -2.22 -15.11 11.34
C GLU A 360 -1.58 -14.40 12.53
N ARG A 361 -0.33 -14.74 12.87
CA ARG A 361 0.44 -14.13 13.97
C ARG A 361 0.70 -12.64 13.77
N LEU A 362 0.73 -12.15 12.53
CA LEU A 362 0.83 -10.71 12.28
C LEU A 362 -0.34 -9.94 12.90
N ASP A 363 -1.51 -10.57 13.00
CA ASP A 363 -2.73 -9.97 13.49
C ASP A 363 -2.99 -10.36 14.97
N ASP A 364 -2.82 -11.65 15.32
CA ASP A 364 -3.08 -12.16 16.67
C ASP A 364 -2.02 -11.76 17.71
N ASP A 365 -0.77 -11.58 17.26
CA ASP A 365 0.40 -11.34 18.11
C ASP A 365 1.22 -10.14 17.60
N ALA A 366 0.53 -9.10 17.11
CA ALA A 366 1.13 -7.94 16.43
C ALA A 366 2.29 -7.30 17.22
N ASP A 367 2.13 -7.09 18.54
CA ASP A 367 3.17 -6.50 19.40
C ASP A 367 4.44 -7.36 19.49
N VAL A 368 4.27 -8.70 19.51
CA VAL A 368 5.39 -9.66 19.56
C VAL A 368 6.10 -9.67 18.21
N VAL A 369 5.34 -9.73 17.11
CA VAL A 369 5.87 -9.72 15.75
C VAL A 369 6.60 -8.42 15.45
N ASP A 370 6.04 -7.26 15.83
CA ASP A 370 6.68 -5.95 15.63
C ASP A 370 7.99 -5.83 16.40
N ALA A 371 8.02 -6.24 17.66
CA ALA A 371 9.26 -6.23 18.45
C ALA A 371 10.33 -7.17 17.86
N LEU A 372 9.91 -8.34 17.38
CA LEU A 372 10.79 -9.33 16.78
C LEU A 372 11.35 -8.86 15.44
N LEU A 373 10.52 -8.29 14.55
CA LEU A 373 10.95 -7.74 13.26
C LEU A 373 11.89 -6.55 13.45
N ALA A 374 11.58 -5.65 14.39
CA ALA A 374 12.44 -4.51 14.69
C ALA A 374 13.82 -4.98 15.18
N TRP A 375 13.87 -5.93 16.11
CA TRP A 375 15.12 -6.51 16.58
C TRP A 375 15.87 -7.28 15.49
N TRP A 376 15.17 -8.03 14.61
CA TRP A 376 15.84 -8.78 13.54
C TRP A 376 16.56 -7.87 12.54
N ALA A 377 15.99 -6.70 12.28
CA ALA A 377 16.57 -5.68 11.40
C ALA A 377 17.79 -4.97 12.02
N ASP A 378 17.82 -4.82 13.35
CA ASP A 378 18.92 -4.20 14.08
C ASP A 378 19.24 -4.97 15.37
N ARG A 379 20.01 -6.05 15.21
CA ARG A 379 20.32 -7.01 16.29
C ARG A 379 21.32 -6.47 17.30
N ASP A 380 22.05 -5.41 16.94
CA ASP A 380 23.08 -4.81 17.78
C ASP A 380 22.50 -3.78 18.76
N ASP A 381 21.23 -3.37 18.58
CA ASP A 381 20.55 -2.49 19.53
C ASP A 381 20.15 -3.26 20.82
N PRO A 382 20.72 -2.91 21.98
CA PRO A 382 20.42 -3.58 23.24
C PRO A 382 18.99 -3.32 23.73
N THR A 383 18.38 -2.20 23.36
CA THR A 383 16.99 -1.86 23.73
C THR A 383 15.99 -2.72 22.97
N LEU A 384 16.23 -2.94 21.68
CA LEU A 384 15.42 -3.84 20.85
C LEU A 384 15.59 -5.29 21.29
N THR A 385 16.83 -5.69 21.61
CA THR A 385 17.14 -7.02 22.16
C THR A 385 16.38 -7.28 23.47
N ALA A 386 16.45 -6.36 24.43
CA ALA A 386 15.75 -6.48 25.70
C ALA A 386 14.23 -6.54 25.52
N ARG A 387 13.69 -5.70 24.62
CA ARG A 387 12.25 -5.70 24.30
C ARG A 387 11.82 -7.01 23.65
N ALA A 388 12.52 -7.48 22.62
CA ALA A 388 12.21 -8.73 21.92
C ALA A 388 12.24 -9.92 22.88
N ARG A 389 13.27 -10.00 23.73
CA ARG A 389 13.36 -11.02 24.78
C ARG A 389 12.14 -10.98 25.71
N ALA A 390 11.81 -9.81 26.26
CA ALA A 390 10.71 -9.67 27.20
C ALA A 390 9.38 -10.13 26.60
N VAL A 391 9.02 -9.65 25.40
CA VAL A 391 7.72 -10.00 24.79
C VAL A 391 7.63 -11.48 24.40
N LEU A 392 8.73 -12.10 23.96
CA LEU A 392 8.76 -13.53 23.63
C LEU A 392 8.63 -14.39 24.89
N VAL A 393 9.33 -14.03 25.98
CA VAL A 393 9.25 -14.74 27.25
C VAL A 393 7.87 -14.60 27.87
N ASP A 394 7.28 -13.40 27.86
CA ASP A 394 5.93 -13.18 28.38
C ASP A 394 4.89 -13.97 27.57
N ARG A 395 5.01 -13.95 26.24
CA ARG A 395 4.10 -14.71 25.38
C ARG A 395 4.27 -16.22 25.53
N HIS A 396 5.51 -16.70 25.67
CA HIS A 396 5.80 -18.10 25.99
C HIS A 396 5.17 -18.50 27.32
N ALA A 397 5.30 -17.69 28.37
CA ALA A 397 4.73 -17.97 29.69
C ALA A 397 3.19 -18.02 29.65
N ALA A 398 2.55 -17.12 28.90
CA ALA A 398 1.10 -17.16 28.68
C ALA A 398 0.66 -18.44 27.96
N GLU A 399 1.39 -18.83 26.91
CA GLU A 399 1.09 -20.03 26.13
C GLU A 399 1.33 -21.31 26.95
N TRP A 400 2.43 -21.36 27.70
CA TRP A 400 2.73 -22.45 28.64
C TRP A 400 1.63 -22.59 29.70
N THR A 401 1.15 -21.47 30.26
CA THR A 401 0.07 -21.44 31.26
C THR A 401 -1.22 -22.04 30.68
N ARG A 402 -1.62 -21.60 29.49
CA ARG A 402 -2.78 -22.12 28.76
C ARG A 402 -2.69 -23.64 28.56
N GLN A 403 -1.53 -24.14 28.12
CA GLN A 403 -1.32 -25.57 27.89
C GLN A 403 -1.28 -26.38 29.21
N ALA A 404 -0.70 -25.83 30.26
CA ALA A 404 -0.68 -26.45 31.59
C ALA A 404 -2.09 -26.60 32.18
N GLU A 405 -2.94 -25.58 32.05
CA GLU A 405 -4.35 -25.66 32.46
C GLU A 405 -5.12 -26.73 31.67
N GLN A 406 -4.91 -26.80 30.35
CA GLN A 406 -5.50 -27.85 29.51
C GLN A 406 -5.06 -29.26 29.93
N LEU A 407 -3.78 -29.45 30.22
CA LEU A 407 -3.25 -30.72 30.73
C LEU A 407 -3.90 -31.09 32.08
N LEU A 408 -4.03 -30.12 33.00
CA LEU A 408 -4.63 -30.35 34.31
C LEU A 408 -6.13 -30.70 34.22
N ALA A 409 -6.86 -30.11 33.26
CA ALA A 409 -8.24 -30.48 32.98
C ALA A 409 -8.36 -31.91 32.41
N ALA A 410 -7.36 -32.38 31.67
CA ALA A 410 -7.30 -33.74 31.12
C ALA A 410 -6.80 -34.80 32.12
N ALA A 411 -6.42 -34.42 33.36
CA ALA A 411 -5.73 -35.29 34.32
C ALA A 411 -6.58 -36.42 34.95
N GLY A 412 -7.74 -36.75 34.39
CA GLY A 412 -8.64 -37.81 34.89
C GLY A 412 -8.22 -39.24 34.53
N HIS A 413 -7.27 -39.42 33.61
CA HIS A 413 -6.84 -40.74 33.14
C HIS A 413 -5.31 -40.83 33.08
N ASP A 414 -4.70 -41.77 33.78
CA ASP A 414 -3.25 -42.02 33.67
C ASP A 414 -2.95 -42.81 32.39
N HIS A 415 -2.14 -42.22 31.49
CA HIS A 415 -1.76 -42.81 30.21
C HIS A 415 -0.37 -42.30 29.78
N PRO A 416 0.44 -43.11 29.06
CA PRO A 416 1.81 -42.73 28.69
C PRO A 416 1.97 -41.39 27.97
N ARG A 417 1.01 -41.02 27.11
CA ARG A 417 1.02 -39.73 26.41
C ARG A 417 0.79 -38.54 27.34
N LEU A 418 -0.10 -38.69 28.33
CA LEU A 418 -0.33 -37.64 29.33
C LEU A 418 0.92 -37.44 30.20
N ARG A 419 1.61 -38.52 30.56
CA ARG A 419 2.90 -38.46 31.26
C ARG A 419 3.99 -37.76 30.44
N ALA A 420 4.04 -38.00 29.13
CA ALA A 420 4.95 -37.29 28.24
C ALA A 420 4.65 -35.79 28.12
N ALA A 421 3.37 -35.43 27.96
CA ALA A 421 2.96 -34.03 27.95
C ALA A 421 3.26 -33.34 29.30
N ALA A 422 2.99 -34.01 30.42
CA ALA A 422 3.34 -33.52 31.75
C ALA A 422 4.86 -33.34 31.93
N ALA A 423 5.67 -34.27 31.44
CA ALA A 423 7.12 -34.17 31.49
C ALA A 423 7.65 -32.98 30.68
N ALA A 424 7.11 -32.77 29.48
CA ALA A 424 7.46 -31.64 28.62
C ALA A 424 7.11 -30.29 29.27
N LEU A 425 5.88 -30.13 29.75
CA LEU A 425 5.48 -28.89 30.42
C LEU A 425 6.23 -28.67 31.73
N GLN A 426 6.56 -29.74 32.47
CA GLN A 426 7.38 -29.65 33.69
C GLN A 426 8.77 -29.06 33.41
N THR A 427 9.40 -29.37 32.26
CA THR A 427 10.69 -28.78 31.86
C THR A 427 10.54 -27.40 31.21
N GLY A 428 9.30 -26.89 31.06
CA GLY A 428 9.00 -25.61 30.43
C GLY A 428 8.84 -25.66 28.91
N ARG A 429 8.95 -26.84 28.28
CA ARG A 429 8.72 -27.00 26.84
C ARG A 429 7.23 -26.84 26.52
N LEU A 430 6.92 -26.06 25.49
CA LEU A 430 5.57 -26.02 24.91
C LEU A 430 5.26 -27.32 24.18
N LEU A 431 4.03 -27.79 24.31
CA LEU A 431 3.48 -28.91 23.58
C LEU A 431 3.18 -28.49 22.14
N ALA A 432 3.49 -29.34 21.17
CA ALA A 432 3.07 -29.15 19.78
C ALA A 432 1.56 -29.38 19.62
N ASP A 433 0.97 -28.88 18.53
CA ASP A 433 -0.48 -28.99 18.28
C ASP A 433 -0.98 -30.45 18.31
N TYR A 434 -0.21 -31.38 17.72
CA TYR A 434 -0.56 -32.80 17.73
C TYR A 434 -0.50 -33.42 19.14
N GLU A 435 0.33 -32.89 20.05
CA GLU A 435 0.38 -33.33 21.44
C GLU A 435 -0.86 -32.80 22.19
N LEU A 436 -1.27 -31.56 21.94
CA LEU A 436 -2.48 -30.96 22.51
C LEU A 436 -3.76 -31.64 22.02
N ASP A 437 -3.87 -31.94 20.73
CA ASP A 437 -5.03 -32.64 20.17
C ASP A 437 -5.20 -34.05 20.77
N ARG A 438 -4.08 -34.71 21.07
CA ARG A 438 -4.09 -36.00 21.79
C ARG A 438 -4.55 -35.88 23.24
N LEU A 439 -4.45 -34.70 23.87
CA LEU A 439 -5.00 -34.47 25.22
C LEU A 439 -6.53 -34.31 25.20
N ARG A 440 -7.09 -33.85 24.07
CA ARG A 440 -8.54 -33.65 23.92
C ARG A 440 -9.31 -34.95 23.75
N GLN A 441 -8.63 -36.01 23.29
CA GLN A 441 -9.24 -37.32 23.08
C GLN A 441 -8.98 -38.23 24.29
N PRO A 442 -10.02 -38.84 24.89
CA PRO A 442 -9.81 -39.81 25.95
C PRO A 442 -8.98 -40.99 25.41
N PRO A 443 -7.93 -41.44 26.14
CA PRO A 443 -7.09 -42.52 25.66
C PRO A 443 -7.87 -43.84 25.61
N ALA A 444 -7.65 -44.64 24.57
CA ALA A 444 -8.31 -45.94 24.41
C ALA A 444 -7.94 -46.96 25.50
N HIS A 445 -6.77 -46.77 26.12
CA HIS A 445 -6.22 -47.66 27.14
C HIS A 445 -5.69 -46.84 28.31
N THR A 446 -5.73 -47.41 29.52
CA THR A 446 -5.06 -46.85 30.70
C THR A 446 -3.58 -47.22 30.70
N GLN A 447 -2.76 -46.54 31.50
CA GLN A 447 -1.36 -46.90 31.68
C GLN A 447 -1.20 -48.36 32.09
N GLU A 448 -2.04 -48.87 32.99
CA GLU A 448 -2.01 -50.28 33.43
C GLU A 448 -2.21 -51.24 32.26
N ARG A 449 -3.20 -50.99 31.40
CA ARG A 449 -3.44 -51.82 30.21
C ARG A 449 -2.29 -51.74 29.20
N VAL A 450 -1.71 -50.56 29.01
CA VAL A 450 -0.54 -50.41 28.14
C VAL A 450 0.67 -51.13 28.73
N GLN A 451 0.87 -51.06 30.04
CA GLN A 451 1.95 -51.75 30.75
C GLN A 451 1.78 -53.26 30.67
N GLU A 452 0.56 -53.77 30.84
CA GLU A 452 0.25 -55.19 30.73
C GLU A 452 0.55 -55.72 29.32
N ALA A 453 0.06 -55.03 28.28
CA ALA A 453 0.33 -55.39 26.89
C ALA A 453 1.83 -55.32 26.55
N ALA A 454 2.56 -54.34 27.10
CA ALA A 454 3.99 -54.17 26.82
C ALA A 454 4.89 -55.29 27.35
N ILE A 455 4.41 -56.09 28.32
CA ILE A 455 5.20 -57.17 28.95
C ILE A 455 4.51 -58.53 28.85
N GLU A 456 3.45 -58.66 28.05
CA GLU A 456 2.66 -59.88 27.93
C GLU A 456 3.55 -61.07 27.49
N ASP A 457 4.19 -60.96 26.33
CA ASP A 457 5.08 -62.00 25.80
C ASP A 457 6.32 -62.21 26.68
N TYR A 458 6.80 -61.12 27.29
CA TYR A 458 7.96 -61.15 28.17
C TYR A 458 7.76 -62.03 29.40
N ARG A 459 6.56 -62.02 29.99
CA ARG A 459 6.27 -62.77 31.22
C ARG A 459 6.47 -64.28 31.00
N ALA A 460 6.01 -64.81 29.87
CA ALA A 460 6.19 -66.22 29.55
C ALA A 460 7.68 -66.58 29.41
N VAL A 461 8.44 -65.78 28.66
CA VAL A 461 9.89 -65.98 28.47
C VAL A 461 10.65 -65.90 29.80
N ARG A 462 10.28 -64.93 30.64
CA ARG A 462 10.86 -64.75 31.98
C ARG A 462 10.61 -65.96 32.86
N ASP A 463 9.37 -66.46 32.91
CA ASP A 463 9.00 -67.56 33.80
C ASP A 463 9.68 -68.87 33.38
N ASP A 464 9.77 -69.14 32.07
CA ASP A 464 10.54 -70.26 31.52
C ASP A 464 12.03 -70.16 31.89
N HIS A 465 12.62 -68.96 31.77
CA HIS A 465 14.02 -68.73 32.14
C HIS A 465 14.25 -68.94 33.64
N VAL A 466 13.38 -68.38 34.49
CA VAL A 466 13.46 -68.51 35.95
C VAL A 466 13.37 -69.97 36.36
N ALA A 467 12.43 -70.73 35.80
CA ALA A 467 12.30 -72.17 36.05
C ALA A 467 13.58 -72.93 35.64
N ALA A 468 14.09 -72.68 34.44
CA ALA A 468 15.29 -73.33 33.92
C ALA A 468 16.57 -72.97 34.72
N VAL A 469 16.72 -71.73 35.19
CA VAL A 469 17.83 -71.34 36.07
C VAL A 469 17.67 -71.99 37.44
N TRP A 470 16.47 -71.95 38.02
CA TRP A 470 16.18 -72.51 39.34
C TRP A 470 16.46 -74.01 39.40
N ASP A 471 16.05 -74.76 38.38
CA ASP A 471 16.29 -76.21 38.26
C ASP A 471 17.78 -76.57 38.24
N ARG A 472 18.62 -75.69 37.69
CA ARG A 472 20.08 -75.85 37.63
C ARG A 472 20.80 -75.43 38.92
N LEU A 473 20.16 -74.67 39.80
CA LEU A 473 20.78 -74.24 41.06
C LEU A 473 20.93 -75.42 42.03
N GLY A 474 22.15 -75.62 42.55
CA GLY A 474 22.41 -76.57 43.63
C GLY A 474 21.72 -76.16 44.94
N TRP A 475 21.46 -77.12 45.83
CA TRP A 475 20.76 -76.92 47.11
C TRP A 475 21.28 -75.74 47.95
N ARG A 476 22.61 -75.53 48.01
CA ARG A 476 23.21 -74.41 48.77
C ARG A 476 22.84 -73.04 48.19
N ALA A 477 22.72 -72.91 46.87
CA ALA A 477 22.34 -71.67 46.21
C ALA A 477 20.85 -71.38 46.40
N ARG A 478 19.97 -72.39 46.26
CA ARG A 478 18.53 -72.28 46.55
C ARG A 478 18.22 -71.89 48.01
N ARG A 479 19.17 -72.06 48.94
CA ARG A 479 19.06 -71.60 50.33
C ARG A 479 19.37 -70.11 50.52
N ARG A 480 20.01 -69.47 49.53
CA ARG A 480 20.48 -68.07 49.58
C ARG A 480 19.80 -67.17 48.56
N THR A 481 18.94 -67.72 47.71
CA THR A 481 18.16 -67.02 46.69
C THR A 481 16.80 -67.69 46.59
N ASP A 482 15.84 -67.03 45.96
CA ASP A 482 14.53 -67.57 45.65
C ASP A 482 14.17 -67.29 44.17
N PRO A 483 13.12 -67.93 43.62
CA PRO A 483 12.72 -67.70 42.24
C PRO A 483 12.37 -66.24 41.94
N ALA A 484 11.89 -65.47 42.93
CA ALA A 484 11.57 -64.06 42.75
C ALA A 484 12.85 -63.22 42.61
N GLN A 485 13.92 -63.55 43.33
CA GLN A 485 15.22 -62.91 43.20
C GLN A 485 15.87 -63.23 41.85
N VAL A 486 15.76 -64.47 41.36
CA VAL A 486 16.20 -64.85 39.99
C VAL A 486 15.39 -64.07 38.94
N GLY A 487 14.07 -63.99 39.10
CA GLY A 487 13.22 -63.20 38.20
C GLY A 487 13.55 -61.72 38.22
N ALA A 488 13.82 -61.13 39.39
CA ALA A 488 14.22 -59.73 39.50
C ALA A 488 15.61 -59.45 38.89
N GLU A 489 16.52 -60.42 38.87
CA GLU A 489 17.78 -60.34 38.14
C GLU A 489 17.56 -60.36 36.63
N HIS A 490 16.71 -61.27 36.15
CA HIS A 490 16.31 -61.34 34.75
C HIS A 490 15.61 -60.04 34.29
N ASP A 491 14.73 -59.47 35.11
CA ASP A 491 14.07 -58.19 34.86
C ASP A 491 15.11 -57.05 34.72
N ARG A 492 16.14 -57.01 35.59
CA ARG A 492 17.21 -56.00 35.54
C ARG A 492 18.03 -56.08 34.25
N GLU A 493 18.24 -57.29 33.74
CA GLU A 493 19.03 -57.53 32.54
C GLU A 493 18.24 -57.28 31.25
N HIS A 494 16.98 -57.73 31.21
CA HIS A 494 16.19 -57.81 29.98
C HIS A 494 15.11 -56.74 29.84
N LEU A 495 14.73 -56.02 30.92
CA LEU A 495 13.83 -54.89 30.79
C LEU A 495 14.58 -53.57 30.68
N ILE A 496 13.93 -52.64 30.01
CA ILE A 496 14.20 -51.21 30.06
C ILE A 496 12.90 -50.50 30.45
N ILE A 497 13.02 -49.29 30.99
CA ILE A 497 11.86 -48.47 31.35
C ILE A 497 11.98 -47.11 30.67
N CYS A 498 10.86 -46.57 30.21
CA CYS A 498 10.85 -45.22 29.69
C CYS A 498 11.01 -44.20 30.83
N GLY A 499 12.05 -43.34 30.75
CA GLY A 499 12.31 -42.28 31.72
C GLY A 499 11.23 -41.18 31.79
N THR A 500 10.27 -41.21 30.87
CA THR A 500 9.17 -40.24 30.78
C THR A 500 7.84 -40.83 31.24
N CYS A 501 7.40 -41.92 30.62
CA CYS A 501 6.08 -42.51 30.88
C CYS A 501 6.07 -43.67 31.87
N ALA A 502 7.24 -44.13 32.32
CA ALA A 502 7.40 -45.26 33.24
C ALA A 502 6.82 -46.60 32.74
N ILE A 503 6.63 -46.78 31.43
CA ILE A 503 6.31 -48.09 30.87
C ILE A 503 7.60 -48.91 30.78
N ALA A 504 7.60 -50.06 31.44
CA ALA A 504 8.64 -51.08 31.31
C ALA A 504 8.32 -52.01 30.13
N TYR A 505 9.33 -52.35 29.35
CA TYR A 505 9.21 -53.24 28.20
C TYR A 505 10.55 -53.93 27.90
N PRO A 506 10.55 -55.04 27.13
CA PRO A 506 11.76 -55.78 26.79
C PRO A 506 12.80 -54.91 26.09
N ARG A 507 14.07 -55.08 26.46
CA ARG A 507 15.19 -54.48 25.75
C ARG A 507 15.21 -55.02 24.32
N PRO A 508 15.19 -54.16 23.29
CA PRO A 508 15.34 -54.59 21.91
C PRO A 508 16.64 -55.38 21.74
N ASP A 509 16.61 -56.42 20.92
CA ASP A 509 17.83 -57.15 20.54
C ASP A 509 18.79 -56.17 19.83
N PRO A 510 20.01 -55.94 20.34
CA PRO A 510 20.96 -55.03 19.72
C PRO A 510 21.40 -55.49 18.31
N THR A 511 21.16 -56.74 17.96
CA THR A 511 21.46 -57.32 16.64
C THR A 511 20.19 -57.51 15.78
N GLY A 512 19.02 -57.25 16.34
CA GLY A 512 17.74 -57.39 15.64
C GLY A 512 17.45 -56.21 14.71
N PRO A 513 16.55 -56.37 13.72
CA PRO A 513 16.18 -55.31 12.78
C PRO A 513 15.57 -54.07 13.46
N ASP A 514 15.06 -54.22 14.70
CA ASP A 514 14.38 -53.16 15.46
C ASP A 514 15.28 -52.44 16.47
N TRP A 515 16.61 -52.59 16.41
CA TRP A 515 17.51 -51.99 17.41
C TRP A 515 17.41 -50.45 17.48
N TYR A 516 17.09 -49.77 16.36
CA TYR A 516 16.83 -48.33 16.32
C TYR A 516 15.56 -47.90 17.08
N ALA A 517 14.63 -48.82 17.36
CA ALA A 517 13.48 -48.56 18.23
C ALA A 517 13.90 -48.33 19.69
N GLY A 518 15.18 -48.54 20.04
CA GLY A 518 15.74 -48.28 21.36
C GLY A 518 15.99 -46.79 21.68
N GLU A 519 15.94 -45.88 20.70
CA GLU A 519 16.20 -44.45 20.97
C GLU A 519 15.00 -43.73 21.61
N HIS A 520 13.78 -44.18 21.30
CA HIS A 520 12.54 -43.55 21.75
C HIS A 520 11.55 -44.59 22.24
N CYS A 521 10.88 -44.31 23.35
CA CYS A 521 9.86 -45.21 23.89
C CYS A 521 8.69 -45.39 22.90
N PRO A 522 8.33 -46.63 22.52
CA PRO A 522 7.27 -46.89 21.53
C PRO A 522 5.87 -46.51 22.03
N HIS A 523 5.68 -46.32 23.34
CA HIS A 523 4.36 -46.06 23.93
C HIS A 523 4.04 -44.57 24.07
N CYS A 524 5.06 -43.75 24.34
CA CYS A 524 4.88 -42.29 24.48
C CYS A 524 5.57 -41.48 23.38
N HIS A 525 6.45 -42.09 22.60
CA HIS A 525 7.25 -41.51 21.51
C HIS A 525 8.15 -40.32 21.90
N ALA A 526 8.29 -40.04 23.21
CA ALA A 526 9.03 -38.87 23.69
C ALA A 526 10.14 -39.19 24.69
N GLY A 527 10.01 -40.27 25.47
CA GLY A 527 10.98 -40.60 26.51
C GLY A 527 12.11 -41.48 26.01
N THR A 528 13.30 -41.24 26.54
CA THR A 528 14.47 -42.09 26.36
C THR A 528 14.37 -43.32 27.27
N PRO A 529 14.67 -44.52 26.77
CA PRO A 529 14.69 -45.71 27.61
C PRO A 529 15.91 -45.69 28.54
N ILE A 530 15.72 -46.09 29.80
CA ILE A 530 16.77 -46.19 30.81
C ILE A 530 16.80 -47.61 31.39
N PRO A 531 17.90 -48.02 32.03
CA PRO A 531 17.98 -49.32 32.69
C PRO A 531 16.82 -49.54 33.66
N TYR A 532 16.25 -50.75 33.71
CA TYR A 532 15.14 -51.06 34.60
C TYR A 532 15.48 -50.90 36.09
N THR A 533 16.77 -50.98 36.45
CA THR A 533 17.27 -50.65 37.79
C THR A 533 17.00 -49.22 38.22
N ASP A 534 16.78 -48.30 37.28
CA ASP A 534 16.51 -46.89 37.53
C ASP A 534 15.01 -46.55 37.57
N ARG A 535 14.11 -47.55 37.56
CA ARG A 535 12.65 -47.34 37.51
C ARG A 535 12.11 -46.44 38.61
N ASP A 536 12.68 -46.51 39.81
CA ASP A 536 12.22 -45.72 40.97
C ASP A 536 12.65 -44.24 40.86
N ARG A 537 13.53 -43.92 39.90
CA ARG A 537 13.93 -42.53 39.58
C ARG A 537 12.95 -41.85 38.63
N VAL A 538 12.03 -42.59 38.00
CA VAL A 538 11.08 -42.03 37.04
C VAL A 538 9.93 -41.33 37.78
N PRO A 539 9.75 -40.01 37.62
CA PRO A 539 8.68 -39.29 38.31
C PRO A 539 7.29 -39.80 37.92
N THR A 540 6.42 -39.98 38.91
CA THR A 540 5.01 -40.36 38.69
C THR A 540 4.22 -39.21 38.08
N LEU A 541 3.10 -39.50 37.42
CA LEU A 541 2.22 -38.46 36.89
C LEU A 541 1.80 -37.46 37.98
N GLY A 542 1.44 -37.95 39.17
CA GLY A 542 1.07 -37.11 40.31
C GLY A 542 2.17 -36.14 40.75
N GLN A 543 3.43 -36.58 40.76
CA GLN A 543 4.58 -35.72 41.04
C GLN A 543 4.75 -34.63 39.97
N ARG A 544 4.62 -34.97 38.68
CA ARG A 544 4.73 -34.01 37.57
C ARG A 544 3.61 -32.97 37.60
N LEU A 545 2.36 -33.40 37.78
CA LEU A 545 1.22 -32.50 37.88
C LEU A 545 1.32 -31.58 39.10
N SER A 546 1.83 -32.09 40.23
CA SER A 546 2.08 -31.27 41.42
C SER A 546 3.14 -30.20 41.17
N ALA A 547 4.21 -30.54 40.44
CA ALA A 547 5.22 -29.56 40.03
C ALA A 547 4.63 -28.47 39.11
N ILE A 548 3.80 -28.86 38.14
CA ILE A 548 3.12 -27.91 37.23
C ILE A 548 2.19 -26.97 38.01
N ARG A 549 1.36 -27.50 38.91
CA ARG A 549 0.50 -26.68 39.80
C ARG A 549 1.32 -25.72 40.64
N GLY A 550 2.45 -26.19 41.18
CA GLY A 550 3.38 -25.36 41.96
C GLY A 550 3.91 -24.17 41.14
N ARG A 551 4.30 -24.42 39.88
CA ARG A 551 4.77 -23.38 38.96
C ARG A 551 3.66 -22.38 38.59
N LEU A 552 2.44 -22.85 38.29
CA LEU A 552 1.29 -21.99 38.04
C LEU A 552 1.02 -21.05 39.24
N ALA A 553 1.00 -21.62 40.46
CA ALA A 553 0.78 -20.86 41.69
C ALA A 553 1.91 -19.84 41.98
N ALA A 554 3.14 -20.13 41.58
CA ALA A 554 4.26 -19.19 41.70
C ALA A 554 4.15 -18.05 40.67
N GLY A 555 3.77 -18.35 39.43
CA GLY A 555 3.55 -17.36 38.37
C GLY A 555 2.44 -16.35 38.70
N SER A 556 1.33 -16.80 39.30
CA SER A 556 0.25 -15.91 39.75
C SER A 556 0.66 -14.95 40.89
N LYS A 557 1.74 -15.26 41.63
CA LYS A 557 2.24 -14.38 42.70
C LYS A 557 3.19 -13.29 42.17
N ALA A 558 3.83 -13.51 41.02
CA ALA A 558 4.77 -12.56 40.42
C ALA A 558 4.06 -11.40 39.70
N THR A 559 2.78 -11.55 39.34
CA THR A 559 1.99 -10.58 38.55
C THR A 559 1.18 -9.58 39.38
N VAL A 560 1.28 -9.56 40.72
CA VAL A 560 0.68 -8.51 41.54
C VAL A 560 1.72 -7.41 41.79
N PRO A 561 1.72 -6.29 41.04
CA PRO A 561 2.58 -5.17 41.39
C PRO A 561 2.15 -4.64 42.76
N PRO A 562 3.10 -4.24 43.63
CA PRO A 562 2.75 -3.62 44.90
C PRO A 562 1.87 -2.38 44.64
N PRO A 563 0.86 -2.09 45.49
CA PRO A 563 0.06 -0.89 45.35
C PRO A 563 0.99 0.34 45.37
N ARG A 564 0.88 1.19 44.33
CA ARG A 564 1.64 2.43 44.25
C ARG A 564 1.45 3.22 45.55
N PRO A 565 2.53 3.69 46.21
CA PRO A 565 2.40 4.52 47.38
C PRO A 565 1.61 5.78 47.01
N ALA A 566 0.56 6.07 47.79
CA ALA A 566 -0.21 7.30 47.64
C ALA A 566 0.73 8.48 47.86
N THR A 567 1.00 9.23 46.80
CA THR A 567 1.64 10.55 46.86
C THR A 567 0.79 11.46 47.73
N ARG A 568 1.37 11.91 48.84
CA ARG A 568 0.92 13.08 49.61
C ARG A 568 1.62 14.33 49.12
#